data_AF-A0A1M7JG77-F1
#
_entry.id   AF-A0A1M7JG77-F1
#
_cell.length_a   1.000
_cell.length_b   1.000
_cell.length_c   1.000
_cell.angle_alpha   90.00
_cell.angle_beta   90.00
_cell.angle_gamma   90.00
#
_symmetry.space_group_name_H-M   'P 1'
#
loop_
_entity.id
_entity.type
_entity.pdbx_description
1 polymer ?
#
loop_
_entity_poly.entity_id
_entity_poly.type
_entity_poly.pdbx_seq_one_letter_code
_entity_poly.pdbx_strand_id
1 'polypeptide(L)'
;MSEQTLTRESLVEFFGEEEFKKLCNHEAGHALIAFLFKRPLEYVKMDKSKDRPGITHIAGTELEGDAHIAMAGHLAEFLMRKDFACDLDTVMKDLPAELYKSDPDYQRFQAACYYFQLSEANVVEQLFNILMACRKPLCEIAAALNEKAYLSRADIEEILKKG
;
A
#
# COMPACT_ATOMS: atom_id res chain seq x y z
N MET A 1 12.62 25.84 10.77
CA MET A 1 13.25 25.20 9.61
C MET A 1 12.33 25.43 8.42
N SER A 2 12.85 25.86 7.26
CA SER A 2 12.01 26.00 6.07
C SER A 2 11.41 24.65 5.73
N GLU A 3 10.09 24.54 5.68
CA GLU A 3 9.41 23.40 5.06
C GLU A 3 9.85 23.37 3.59
N GLN A 4 10.84 22.53 3.27
CA GLN A 4 11.08 22.19 1.89
C GLN A 4 9.82 21.43 1.45
N THR A 5 9.00 22.07 0.63
CA THR A 5 7.89 21.40 -0.03
C THR A 5 8.45 20.18 -0.76
N LEU A 6 8.08 18.99 -0.29
CA LEU A 6 8.47 17.73 -0.93
C LEU A 6 7.83 17.68 -2.31
N THR A 7 8.65 17.73 -3.35
CA THR A 7 8.20 17.55 -4.73
C THR A 7 8.55 16.15 -5.23
N ARG A 8 7.84 15.70 -6.25
CA ARG A 8 8.15 14.46 -6.98
C ARG A 8 9.62 14.38 -7.39
N GLU A 9 10.15 15.43 -8.03
CA GLU A 9 11.54 15.47 -8.52
C GLU A 9 12.51 15.22 -7.38
N SER A 10 12.22 15.84 -6.23
CA SER A 10 13.06 15.74 -5.05
C SER A 10 13.05 14.33 -4.43
N LEU A 11 11.93 13.60 -4.53
CA LEU A 11 11.79 12.22 -4.08
C LEU A 11 12.45 11.24 -5.06
N VAL A 12 12.28 11.48 -6.37
CA VAL A 12 12.94 10.73 -7.43
C VAL A 12 14.46 10.87 -7.35
N GLU A 13 14.98 12.07 -7.07
CA GLU A 13 16.42 12.28 -6.85
C GLU A 13 16.94 11.47 -5.66
N PHE A 14 16.13 11.32 -4.60
CA PHE A 14 16.53 10.63 -3.39
C PHE A 14 16.48 9.10 -3.51
N PHE A 15 15.41 8.54 -4.09
CA PHE A 15 15.17 7.10 -4.18
C PHE A 15 15.58 6.49 -5.53
N GLY A 16 15.57 7.28 -6.59
CA GLY A 16 15.51 6.80 -7.98
C GLY A 16 14.06 6.60 -8.45
N GLU A 17 13.84 6.81 -9.74
CA GLU A 17 12.51 6.78 -10.38
C GLU A 17 11.78 5.44 -10.16
N GLU A 18 12.45 4.32 -10.42
CA GLU A 18 11.85 2.99 -10.28
C GLU A 18 11.52 2.64 -8.83
N GLU A 19 12.40 2.99 -7.89
CA GLU A 19 12.17 2.71 -6.48
C GLU A 19 11.05 3.60 -5.93
N PHE A 20 11.04 4.88 -6.28
CA PHE A 20 9.94 5.79 -5.93
C PHE A 20 8.59 5.29 -6.46
N LYS A 21 8.57 4.75 -7.68
CA LYS A 21 7.37 4.15 -8.25
C LYS A 21 6.89 2.94 -7.46
N LYS A 22 7.79 2.03 -7.05
CA LYS A 22 7.41 0.89 -6.19
C LYS A 22 6.83 1.35 -4.86
N LEU A 23 7.44 2.35 -4.23
CA LEU A 23 6.96 2.92 -2.98
C LEU A 23 5.55 3.54 -3.14
N CYS A 24 5.29 4.21 -4.27
CA CYS A 24 3.94 4.72 -4.56
C CYS A 24 2.93 3.59 -4.75
N ASN A 25 3.30 2.49 -5.42
CA ASN A 25 2.44 1.31 -5.58
C ASN A 25 2.12 0.66 -4.22
N HIS A 26 3.12 0.57 -3.35
CA HIS A 26 2.98 0.03 -1.99
C HIS A 26 2.00 0.86 -1.16
N GLU A 27 2.20 2.17 -1.08
CA GLU A 27 1.30 3.04 -0.32
C GLU A 27 -0.12 3.10 -0.93
N ALA A 28 -0.26 2.98 -2.26
CA ALA A 28 -1.57 2.88 -2.89
C ALA A 28 -2.34 1.63 -2.44
N GLY A 29 -1.65 0.50 -2.22
CA GLY A 29 -2.23 -0.72 -1.67
C GLY A 29 -2.81 -0.50 -0.27
N HIS A 30 -2.01 0.08 0.63
CA HIS A 30 -2.46 0.43 1.99
C HIS A 30 -3.68 1.36 1.96
N ALA A 31 -3.59 2.43 1.17
CA ALA A 31 -4.63 3.45 1.03
C ALA A 31 -5.96 2.87 0.58
N LEU A 32 -5.93 2.08 -0.49
CA LEU A 32 -7.12 1.49 -1.10
C LEU A 32 -7.82 0.55 -0.11
N ILE A 33 -7.08 -0.36 0.51
CA ILE A 33 -7.67 -1.33 1.43
C ILE A 33 -8.19 -0.64 2.69
N ALA A 34 -7.44 0.31 3.27
CA ALA A 34 -7.91 1.09 4.40
C ALA A 34 -9.22 1.82 4.08
N PHE A 35 -9.33 2.44 2.89
CA PHE A 35 -10.54 3.12 2.46
C PHE A 35 -11.72 2.16 2.29
N LEU A 36 -11.53 1.03 1.58
CA LEU A 36 -12.58 0.03 1.33
C LEU A 36 -13.08 -0.61 2.63
N PHE A 37 -12.19 -0.78 3.60
CA PHE A 37 -12.52 -1.31 4.93
C PHE A 37 -13.12 -0.24 5.85
N LYS A 38 -13.42 0.94 5.29
CA LYS A 38 -14.03 2.08 5.99
C LYS A 38 -13.22 2.56 7.19
N ARG A 39 -11.91 2.29 7.18
CA ARG A 39 -11.02 2.84 8.20
C ARG A 39 -10.99 4.36 8.10
N PRO A 40 -10.76 5.07 9.21
CA PRO A 40 -10.66 6.53 9.23
C PRO A 40 -9.32 6.99 8.65
N LEU A 41 -9.05 6.61 7.39
CA LEU A 41 -7.96 7.11 6.58
C LEU A 41 -8.08 8.62 6.44
N GLU A 42 -7.03 9.34 6.79
CA GLU A 42 -6.95 10.80 6.66
C GLU A 42 -6.17 11.22 5.42
N TYR A 43 -4.99 10.64 5.22
CA TYR A 43 -4.12 10.93 4.08
C TYR A 43 -3.10 9.82 3.85
N VAL A 44 -2.48 9.86 2.67
CA VAL A 44 -1.31 9.09 2.29
C VAL A 44 -0.26 10.07 1.79
N LYS A 45 0.99 9.92 2.22
CA LYS A 45 2.07 10.80 1.77
C LYS A 45 3.39 10.06 1.62
N MET A 46 4.21 10.52 0.71
CA MET A 46 5.59 10.11 0.54
C MET A 46 6.50 11.01 1.38
N ASP A 47 7.63 10.46 1.83
CA ASP A 47 8.61 11.16 2.66
C ASP A 47 10.04 10.84 2.21
N LYS A 48 10.98 11.74 2.47
CA LYS A 48 12.42 11.56 2.22
C LYS A 48 13.08 10.79 3.36
N SER A 49 12.63 9.57 3.59
CA SER A 49 13.16 8.70 4.63
C SER A 49 13.42 7.30 4.10
N LYS A 50 14.59 6.74 4.42
CA LYS A 50 14.89 5.34 4.11
C LYS A 50 14.16 4.37 5.04
N ASP A 51 13.86 4.81 6.26
CA ASP A 51 13.21 3.98 7.27
C ASP A 51 11.69 4.01 7.13
N ARG A 52 11.14 5.14 6.66
CA ARG A 52 9.70 5.35 6.48
C ARG A 52 9.41 6.19 5.23
N PRO A 53 9.59 5.62 4.03
CA PRO A 53 9.46 6.35 2.76
C PRO A 53 8.01 6.77 2.43
N GLY A 54 7.02 6.13 3.06
CA GLY A 54 5.61 6.38 2.89
C GLY A 54 4.86 6.33 4.22
N ILE A 55 3.75 7.06 4.27
CA ILE A 55 2.87 7.15 5.43
C ILE A 55 1.43 7.12 4.96
N THR A 56 0.76 5.98 5.16
CA THR A 56 -0.70 5.87 5.18
C THR A 56 -1.20 6.16 6.60
N HIS A 57 -1.83 7.32 6.82
CA HIS A 57 -2.31 7.75 8.13
C HIS A 57 -3.78 7.39 8.35
N ILE A 58 -4.02 6.48 9.29
CA ILE A 58 -5.35 6.03 9.71
C ILE A 58 -5.54 6.47 11.17
N ALA A 59 -6.58 7.25 11.43
CA ALA A 59 -6.89 7.71 12.78
C ALA A 59 -7.50 6.60 13.66
N GLY A 60 -7.57 6.83 14.97
CA GLY A 60 -8.24 5.91 15.90
C GLY A 60 -7.45 4.65 16.26
N THR A 61 -8.10 3.77 17.02
CA THR A 61 -7.47 2.59 17.64
C THR A 61 -8.13 1.27 17.22
N GLU A 62 -9.04 1.31 16.25
CA GLU A 62 -9.65 0.10 15.70
C GLU A 62 -8.58 -0.73 15.01
N LEU A 63 -8.56 -2.03 15.27
CA LEU A 63 -7.57 -2.97 14.74
C LEU A 63 -8.14 -3.89 13.64
N GLU A 64 -9.44 -3.78 13.35
CA GLU A 64 -10.11 -4.62 12.36
C GLU A 64 -9.55 -4.35 10.96
N GLY A 65 -9.10 -5.41 10.28
CA GLY A 65 -8.46 -5.29 8.96
C GLY A 65 -7.00 -4.85 8.99
N ASP A 66 -6.36 -4.74 10.17
CA ASP A 66 -4.94 -4.39 10.26
C ASP A 66 -4.04 -5.39 9.52
N ALA A 67 -4.35 -6.68 9.59
CA ALA A 67 -3.64 -7.70 8.82
C ALA A 67 -3.74 -7.43 7.31
N HIS A 68 -4.96 -7.15 6.82
CA HIS A 68 -5.21 -6.84 5.42
C HIS A 68 -4.46 -5.59 4.99
N ILE A 69 -4.55 -4.51 5.76
CA ILE A 69 -3.89 -3.24 5.43
C ILE A 69 -2.38 -3.42 5.44
N ALA A 70 -1.80 -4.07 6.46
CA ALA A 70 -0.36 -4.28 6.56
C ALA A 70 0.19 -5.08 5.37
N MET A 71 -0.54 -6.11 4.89
CA MET A 71 -0.09 -6.91 3.75
C MET A 71 -0.42 -6.28 2.39
N ALA A 72 -1.37 -5.34 2.34
CA ALA A 72 -1.86 -4.75 1.10
C ALA A 72 -0.79 -4.05 0.27
N GLY A 73 0.15 -3.34 0.92
CA GLY A 73 1.20 -2.61 0.21
C GLY A 73 2.13 -3.53 -0.56
N HIS A 74 2.63 -4.56 0.10
CA HIS A 74 3.49 -5.58 -0.51
C HIS A 74 2.79 -6.29 -1.68
N LEU A 75 1.53 -6.68 -1.50
CA LEU A 75 0.79 -7.35 -2.56
C LEU A 75 0.49 -6.41 -3.74
N ALA A 76 0.12 -5.16 -3.48
CA ALA A 76 -0.11 -4.17 -4.53
C ALA A 76 1.15 -3.90 -5.37
N GLU A 77 2.30 -3.68 -4.71
CA GLU A 77 3.58 -3.53 -5.39
C GLU A 77 3.88 -4.73 -6.28
N PHE A 78 3.76 -5.95 -5.72
CA PHE A 78 4.06 -7.18 -6.44
C PHE A 78 3.17 -7.35 -7.67
N LEU A 79 1.85 -7.16 -7.53
CA LEU A 79 0.90 -7.26 -8.63
C LEU A 79 1.18 -6.21 -9.71
N MET A 80 1.42 -4.96 -9.33
CA MET A 80 1.67 -3.87 -10.28
C MET A 80 2.99 -4.04 -11.02
N ARG A 81 4.06 -4.48 -10.35
CA ARG A 81 5.35 -4.78 -10.99
C ARG A 81 5.24 -5.93 -12.00
N LYS A 82 4.31 -6.86 -11.78
CA LYS A 82 3.99 -7.97 -12.71
C LYS A 82 2.90 -7.62 -13.72
N ASP A 83 2.47 -6.36 -13.80
CA ASP A 83 1.34 -5.88 -14.62
C ASP A 83 0.06 -6.72 -14.46
N PHE A 84 -0.19 -7.19 -13.23
CA PHE A 84 -1.33 -8.03 -12.87
C PHE A 84 -1.42 -9.34 -13.69
N ALA A 85 -0.31 -9.82 -14.24
CA ALA A 85 -0.25 -11.04 -15.05
C ALA A 85 -0.03 -12.32 -14.23
N CYS A 86 0.10 -12.21 -12.90
CA CYS A 86 0.26 -13.36 -12.00
C CYS A 86 -1.09 -13.80 -11.40
N ASP A 87 -1.23 -15.11 -11.22
CA ASP A 87 -2.36 -15.73 -10.51
C ASP A 87 -2.08 -15.84 -9.00
N LEU A 88 -3.10 -16.29 -8.25
CA LEU A 88 -3.00 -16.47 -6.81
C LEU A 88 -1.90 -17.48 -6.43
N ASP A 89 -1.74 -18.56 -7.19
CA ASP A 89 -0.71 -19.58 -6.92
C ASP A 89 0.70 -18.99 -7.01
N THR A 90 0.94 -18.15 -8.03
CA THR A 90 2.20 -17.41 -8.18
C THR A 90 2.42 -16.47 -7.00
N VAL A 91 1.40 -15.71 -6.59
CA VAL A 91 1.47 -14.81 -5.43
C VAL A 91 1.83 -15.58 -4.16
N MET A 92 1.11 -16.67 -3.89
CA MET A 92 1.26 -17.47 -2.66
C MET A 92 2.63 -18.15 -2.56
N LYS A 93 3.27 -18.40 -3.71
CA LYS A 93 4.60 -19.00 -3.79
C LYS A 93 5.71 -17.95 -3.71
N ASP A 94 5.62 -16.90 -4.51
CA ASP A 94 6.74 -16.00 -4.78
C ASP A 94 6.79 -14.82 -3.80
N LEU A 95 5.64 -14.24 -3.45
CA LEU A 95 5.59 -13.07 -2.56
C LEU A 95 6.23 -13.36 -1.19
N PRO A 96 5.94 -14.49 -0.50
CA PRO A 96 6.58 -14.78 0.79
C PRO A 96 8.11 -14.90 0.73
N ALA A 97 8.67 -15.26 -0.43
CA ALA A 97 10.12 -15.35 -0.61
C ALA A 97 10.78 -13.97 -0.79
N GLU A 98 10.01 -12.96 -1.20
CA GLU A 98 10.46 -11.57 -1.36
C GLU A 98 10.29 -10.76 -0.06
N LEU A 99 9.45 -11.22 0.87
CA LEU A 99 9.22 -10.55 2.16
C LEU A 99 10.36 -10.84 3.15
N TYR A 100 11.01 -9.77 3.59
CA TYR A 100 11.99 -9.85 4.67
C TYR A 100 11.28 -9.96 6.03
N LYS A 101 11.71 -10.88 6.90
CA LYS A 101 11.17 -11.01 8.26
C LYS A 101 11.35 -9.77 9.14
N SER A 102 12.26 -8.87 8.76
CA SER A 102 12.48 -7.59 9.43
C SER A 102 11.64 -6.45 8.86
N ASP A 103 10.88 -6.69 7.80
CA ASP A 103 9.99 -5.68 7.22
C ASP A 103 8.89 -5.32 8.25
N PRO A 104 8.72 -4.04 8.60
CA PRO A 104 7.77 -3.63 9.63
C PRO A 104 6.32 -4.00 9.31
N ASP A 105 5.91 -3.91 8.04
CA ASP A 105 4.53 -4.21 7.64
C ASP A 105 4.30 -5.72 7.62
N TYR A 106 5.28 -6.51 7.20
CA TYR A 106 5.18 -7.96 7.31
C TYR A 106 5.14 -8.43 8.77
N GLN A 107 5.94 -7.84 9.66
CA GLN A 107 5.85 -8.13 11.11
C GLN A 107 4.49 -7.77 11.70
N ARG A 108 3.94 -6.61 11.31
CA ARG A 108 2.58 -6.20 11.72
C ARG A 108 1.52 -7.15 11.20
N PHE A 109 1.63 -7.58 9.95
CA PHE A 109 0.75 -8.59 9.35
C PHE A 109 0.78 -9.90 10.15
N GLN A 110 1.97 -10.45 10.40
CA GLN A 110 2.12 -11.69 11.17
C GLN A 110 1.58 -11.55 12.60
N ALA A 111 1.86 -10.42 13.26
CA ALA A 111 1.36 -10.15 14.60
C ALA A 111 -0.17 -10.02 14.63
N ALA A 112 -0.76 -9.33 13.66
CA ALA A 112 -2.21 -9.18 13.54
C ALA A 112 -2.89 -10.53 13.23
N CYS A 113 -2.33 -11.33 12.31
CA CYS A 113 -2.83 -12.68 12.04
C CYS A 113 -2.78 -13.55 13.29
N TYR A 114 -1.68 -13.51 14.05
CA TYR A 114 -1.56 -14.23 15.31
C TYR A 114 -2.59 -13.76 16.34
N TYR A 115 -2.71 -12.44 16.56
CA TYR A 115 -3.60 -11.89 17.57
C TYR A 115 -5.07 -12.18 17.29
N PHE A 116 -5.51 -12.03 16.03
CA PHE A 116 -6.88 -12.26 15.59
C PHE A 116 -7.18 -13.69 15.15
N GLN A 117 -6.20 -14.61 15.27
CA GLN A 117 -6.33 -16.01 14.85
C GLN A 117 -6.73 -16.16 13.37
N LEU A 118 -6.14 -15.33 12.50
CA LEU A 118 -6.38 -15.34 11.06
C LEU A 118 -5.35 -16.25 10.35
N SER A 119 -5.79 -16.89 9.28
CA SER A 119 -4.89 -17.57 8.33
C SER A 119 -4.24 -16.54 7.42
N GLU A 120 -2.91 -16.47 7.41
CA GLU A 120 -2.16 -15.59 6.50
C GLU A 120 -2.54 -15.83 5.04
N ALA A 121 -2.67 -17.10 4.65
CA ALA A 121 -3.08 -17.50 3.31
C ALA A 121 -4.46 -16.93 2.93
N ASN A 122 -5.42 -16.97 3.87
CA ASN A 122 -6.77 -16.47 3.61
C ASN A 122 -6.77 -14.94 3.48
N VAL A 123 -5.94 -14.24 4.27
CA VAL A 123 -5.80 -12.77 4.16
C VAL A 123 -5.21 -12.40 2.80
N VAL A 124 -4.14 -13.08 2.38
CA VAL A 124 -3.51 -12.85 1.06
C VAL A 124 -4.49 -13.15 -0.08
N GLU A 125 -5.24 -14.25 -0.02
CA GLU A 125 -6.27 -14.58 -1.01
C GLU A 125 -7.36 -13.52 -1.10
N GLN A 126 -7.88 -13.06 0.04
CA GLN A 126 -8.88 -11.99 0.07
C GLN A 126 -8.35 -10.69 -0.53
N LEU A 127 -7.14 -10.29 -0.14
CA LEU A 127 -6.49 -9.11 -0.70
C LEU A 127 -6.25 -9.24 -2.20
N PHE A 128 -5.77 -10.38 -2.67
CA PHE A 128 -5.56 -10.64 -4.10
C PHE A 128 -6.85 -10.42 -4.88
N ASN A 129 -7.95 -11.02 -4.44
CA ASN A 129 -9.25 -10.87 -5.10
C ASN A 129 -9.74 -9.42 -5.11
N ILE A 130 -9.56 -8.69 -4.00
CA ILE A 130 -9.94 -7.28 -3.91
C ILE A 130 -9.09 -6.42 -4.84
N LEU A 131 -7.76 -6.56 -4.79
CA LEU A 131 -6.83 -5.75 -5.59
C LEU A 131 -6.97 -6.03 -7.09
N MET A 132 -7.21 -7.28 -7.49
CA MET A 132 -7.49 -7.64 -8.88
C MET A 132 -8.81 -7.02 -9.35
N ALA A 133 -9.87 -7.06 -8.53
CA ALA A 133 -11.14 -6.40 -8.84
C ALA A 133 -11.01 -4.87 -8.88
N CYS A 134 -10.11 -4.31 -8.08
CA CYS A 134 -9.84 -2.88 -7.96
C CYS A 134 -8.59 -2.43 -8.75
N ARG A 135 -8.17 -3.16 -9.79
CA ARG A 135 -6.94 -2.85 -10.55
C ARG A 135 -6.90 -1.40 -11.02
N LYS A 136 -7.97 -0.94 -11.67
CA LYS A 136 -8.04 0.43 -12.22
C LYS A 136 -7.88 1.49 -11.12
N PRO A 137 -8.72 1.53 -10.07
CA PRO A 137 -8.56 2.53 -9.00
C PRO A 137 -7.23 2.40 -8.25
N LEU A 138 -6.69 1.19 -8.07
CA LEU A 138 -5.36 1.01 -7.48
C LEU A 138 -4.27 1.72 -8.29
N CYS A 139 -4.25 1.51 -9.60
CA CYS A 139 -3.31 2.17 -10.51
C CYS A 139 -3.50 3.70 -10.52
N GLU A 140 -4.73 4.19 -10.46
CA GLU A 140 -5.03 5.62 -10.43
C GLU A 140 -4.56 6.28 -9.13
N ILE A 141 -4.73 5.62 -7.98
CA ILE A 141 -4.17 6.09 -6.69
C ILE A 141 -2.64 6.14 -6.77
N ALA A 142 -2.00 5.07 -7.25
CA ALA A 142 -0.55 5.02 -7.38
C ALA A 142 0.01 6.10 -8.31
N ALA A 143 -0.65 6.35 -9.45
CA ALA A 143 -0.28 7.40 -10.39
C ALA A 143 -0.43 8.79 -9.77
N ALA A 144 -1.56 9.04 -9.11
CA ALA A 144 -1.79 10.32 -8.42
C ALA A 144 -0.78 10.56 -7.28
N LEU A 145 -0.38 9.50 -6.57
CA LEU A 145 0.63 9.59 -5.51
C LEU A 145 2.03 9.82 -6.08
N ASN A 146 2.37 9.21 -7.22
CA ASN A 146 3.63 9.45 -7.93
C ASN A 146 3.74 10.90 -8.41
N GLU A 147 2.63 11.52 -8.80
CA GLU A 147 2.61 12.92 -9.23
C GLU A 147 2.62 13.91 -8.06
N LYS A 148 1.75 13.70 -7.07
CA LYS A 148 1.48 14.68 -6.00
C LYS A 148 2.30 14.45 -4.72
N ALA A 149 2.85 13.26 -4.51
CA ALA A 149 3.49 12.81 -3.27
C ALA A 149 2.61 12.90 -2.00
N TYR A 150 1.37 13.34 -2.12
CA TYR A 150 0.39 13.48 -1.06
C TYR A 150 -1.01 13.32 -1.65
N LEU A 151 -1.85 12.52 -0.99
CA LEU A 151 -3.27 12.37 -1.29
C LEU A 151 -4.05 12.45 0.02
N SER A 152 -5.05 13.33 0.07
CA SER A 152 -6.03 13.33 1.16
C SER A 152 -7.03 12.17 0.98
N ARG A 153 -7.79 11.87 2.03
CA ARG A 153 -8.95 10.98 1.94
C ARG A 153 -9.91 11.40 0.82
N ALA A 154 -10.12 12.71 0.63
CA ALA A 154 -11.02 13.23 -0.39
C ALA A 154 -10.51 12.97 -1.81
N ASP A 155 -9.19 13.08 -2.04
CA ASP A 155 -8.58 12.72 -3.33
C ASP A 155 -8.82 11.24 -3.65
N ILE A 156 -8.63 10.35 -2.67
CA ILE A 156 -8.84 8.90 -2.82
C ILE A 156 -10.31 8.59 -3.10
N GLU A 157 -11.23 9.22 -2.37
CA GLU A 157 -12.67 9.08 -2.60
C GLU A 157 -13.07 9.54 -4.01
N GLU A 158 -12.48 10.63 -4.50
CA GLU A 158 -12.76 11.13 -5.85
C GLU A 158 -12.28 10.15 -6.93
N ILE A 159 -11.10 9.56 -6.76
CA ILE A 159 -10.58 8.52 -7.67
C ILE A 159 -11.54 7.33 -7.70
N LEU A 160 -11.95 6.84 -6.53
CA LEU A 160 -12.85 5.68 -6.43
C LEU A 160 -14.25 5.92 -7.02
N LYS A 161 -14.72 7.16 -7.11
CA LYS A 161 -15.99 7.51 -7.76
C LYS A 161 -15.91 7.56 -9.29
N LYS A 162 -14.71 7.73 -9.84
CA LYS A 162 -14.45 7.79 -11.30
C LYS A 162 -14.06 6.43 -11.90
N GLY A 163 -13.65 5.50 -11.04
CA GLY A 163 -13.28 4.12 -11.36
C GLY A 163 -14.43 3.32 -11.93
#